data_AF-A0A6N2M9V6-F1
#
_entry.id   AF-A0A6N2M9V6-F1
#
_cell.length_a   1.000
_cell.length_b   1.000
_cell.length_c   1.000
_cell.angle_alpha   90.00
_cell.angle_beta   90.00
_cell.angle_gamma   90.00
#
_symmetry.space_group_name_H-M   'P 1'
#
loop_
_entity.id
_entity.type
_entity.pdbx_description
1 polymer ?
#
loop_
_entity_poly.entity_id
_entity_poly.type
_entity_poly.pdbx_seq_one_letter_code
_entity_poly.pdbx_strand_id
1 'polypeptide(L)'
;MEENRILDILDERLVEQDREEQVIAVANLARKCLNLNGRSRPTMREVAIELEQIWLSKGALHAQQSSKELENIRDEAPNLWEIYSAKLARAVAPMGKPGCQDHCGNINTPYPFGTTKDCYLDESFEIVCDETVNPPRVFIRETNMEVLNIEDGVAVVRGPIMSSNCSGRQSGPPVNLEGNPYLGCVSK
;
A
#
# COMPACT_ATOMS: atom_id res chain seq x y z
N MET A 1 -11.88 -25.43 -0.83
CA MET A 1 -13.06 -25.11 -0.01
C MET A 1 -14.25 -25.15 -0.93
N GLU A 2 -15.24 -25.97 -0.59
CA GLU A 2 -16.57 -25.91 -1.21
C GLU A 2 -17.27 -24.63 -0.72
N GLU A 3 -18.12 -24.02 -1.54
CA GLU A 3 -18.78 -22.73 -1.27
C GLU A 3 -19.54 -22.69 0.08
N ASN A 4 -20.01 -23.85 0.54
CA ASN A 4 -20.76 -24.00 1.79
C ASN A 4 -19.90 -24.02 3.07
N ARG A 5 -18.56 -24.06 2.96
CA ARG A 5 -17.64 -24.05 4.13
C ARG A 5 -17.10 -22.67 4.47
N ILE A 6 -17.44 -21.65 3.68
CA ILE A 6 -16.97 -20.27 3.90
C ILE A 6 -17.67 -19.69 5.12
N LEU A 7 -18.97 -19.93 5.27
CA LEU A 7 -19.78 -19.44 6.39
C LEU A 7 -19.29 -19.96 7.75
N ASP A 8 -18.74 -21.17 7.78
CA ASP A 8 -18.18 -21.79 9.01
C ASP A 8 -16.90 -21.12 9.52
N ILE A 9 -16.24 -20.30 8.69
CA ILE A 9 -14.97 -19.62 9.00
C ILE A 9 -15.20 -18.14 9.36
N LEU A 10 -16.32 -17.58 8.92
CA LEU A 10 -16.62 -16.17 9.14
C LEU A 10 -16.93 -15.92 10.61
N ASP A 11 -16.37 -14.84 11.16
CA ASP A 11 -16.78 -14.34 12.47
C ASP A 11 -18.28 -14.04 12.42
N GLU A 12 -19.02 -14.53 13.42
CA GLU A 12 -20.48 -14.37 13.56
C GLU A 12 -20.91 -12.90 13.41
N ARG A 13 -20.03 -11.96 13.77
CA ARG A 13 -20.25 -10.51 13.63
C ARG A 13 -20.26 -9.98 12.20
N LEU A 14 -19.80 -10.76 11.22
CA LEU A 14 -19.73 -10.37 9.81
C LEU A 14 -20.87 -10.96 8.97
N VAL A 15 -21.61 -11.92 9.53
CA VAL A 15 -22.72 -12.61 8.86
C VAL A 15 -24.03 -11.90 9.23
N GLU A 16 -24.22 -10.68 8.72
CA GLU A 16 -25.55 -10.07 8.63
C GLU A 16 -26.23 -10.56 7.35
N GLN A 17 -27.52 -10.88 7.43
CA GLN A 17 -28.28 -11.50 6.32
C GLN A 17 -28.23 -10.69 5.01
N ASP A 18 -28.05 -9.37 5.09
CA ASP A 18 -27.96 -8.46 3.93
C ASP A 18 -26.53 -8.30 3.37
N ARG A 19 -25.51 -8.95 3.96
CA ARG A 19 -24.09 -8.80 3.58
C ARG A 19 -23.45 -10.11 3.14
N GLU A 20 -24.18 -11.22 3.25
CA GLU A 20 -23.68 -12.56 2.99
C GLU A 20 -23.06 -12.70 1.59
N GLU A 21 -23.73 -12.18 0.55
CA GLU A 21 -23.24 -12.22 -0.83
C GLU A 21 -21.92 -11.46 -1.01
N GLN A 22 -21.78 -10.29 -0.39
CA GLN A 22 -20.53 -9.50 -0.45
C GLN A 22 -19.41 -10.21 0.28
N VAL A 23 -19.69 -10.77 1.44
CA VAL A 23 -18.69 -11.47 2.24
C VAL A 23 -18.22 -12.74 1.51
N ILE A 24 -19.14 -13.49 0.89
CA ILE A 24 -18.81 -14.63 0.03
C ILE A 24 -17.99 -14.19 -1.19
N ALA A 25 -18.34 -13.07 -1.83
CA ALA A 25 -17.60 -12.56 -2.98
C ALA A 25 -16.17 -12.13 -2.62
N VAL A 26 -16.00 -11.40 -1.50
CA VAL A 26 -14.68 -11.01 -0.98
C VAL A 26 -13.87 -12.25 -0.59
N ALA A 27 -14.47 -13.22 0.09
CA ALA A 27 -13.81 -14.47 0.46
C ALA A 27 -13.35 -15.27 -0.78
N ASN A 28 -14.17 -15.30 -1.83
CA ASN A 28 -13.81 -15.94 -3.09
C ASN A 28 -12.67 -15.22 -3.81
N LEU A 29 -12.66 -13.89 -3.80
CA LEU A 29 -11.54 -13.10 -4.32
C LEU A 29 -10.26 -13.37 -3.51
N ALA A 30 -10.33 -13.38 -2.19
CA ALA A 30 -9.20 -13.72 -1.32
C ALA A 30 -8.66 -15.13 -1.61
N ARG A 31 -9.55 -16.11 -1.85
CA ARG A 31 -9.15 -17.46 -2.28
C ARG A 31 -8.38 -17.46 -3.61
N LYS A 32 -8.77 -16.63 -4.59
CA LYS A 32 -8.01 -16.47 -5.84
C LYS A 32 -6.63 -15.88 -5.57
N CYS A 33 -6.54 -14.88 -4.69
CA CYS A 33 -5.27 -14.27 -4.29
C CYS A 33 -4.33 -15.25 -3.56
N LEU A 34 -4.89 -16.15 -2.75
CA LEU A 34 -4.15 -17.13 -1.96
C LEU A 34 -3.88 -18.46 -2.70
N ASN A 35 -4.03 -18.50 -4.03
CA ASN A 35 -3.77 -19.72 -4.81
C ASN A 35 -2.31 -20.19 -4.64
N LEU A 36 -2.07 -21.49 -4.44
CA LEU A 36 -0.72 -22.03 -4.31
C LEU A 36 0.11 -21.86 -5.59
N ASN A 37 -0.55 -21.82 -6.75
CA ASN A 37 0.09 -21.51 -8.02
C ASN A 37 0.07 -19.99 -8.28
N GLY A 38 1.24 -19.35 -8.20
CA GLY A 38 1.38 -17.90 -8.41
C GLY A 38 0.90 -17.40 -9.78
N ARG A 39 0.96 -18.24 -10.82
CA ARG A 39 0.46 -17.88 -12.16
C ARG A 39 -1.06 -17.84 -12.24
N SER A 40 -1.74 -18.53 -11.33
CA SER A 40 -3.21 -18.55 -11.23
C SER A 40 -3.75 -17.47 -10.30
N ARG A 41 -2.89 -16.71 -9.62
CA ARG A 41 -3.29 -15.56 -8.82
C ARG A 41 -3.63 -14.38 -9.71
N PRO A 42 -4.67 -13.60 -9.39
CA PRO A 42 -4.99 -12.37 -10.10
C PRO A 42 -3.90 -11.33 -9.88
N THR A 43 -3.79 -10.40 -10.82
CA THR A 43 -3.00 -9.18 -10.67
C THR A 43 -3.72 -8.21 -9.75
N MET A 44 -2.99 -7.31 -9.08
CA MET A 44 -3.60 -6.30 -8.21
C MET A 44 -4.59 -5.39 -8.96
N ARG A 45 -4.39 -5.18 -10.26
CA ARG A 45 -5.35 -4.46 -11.09
C ARG A 45 -6.69 -5.20 -11.21
N GLU A 46 -6.64 -6.51 -11.47
CA GLU A 46 -7.85 -7.36 -11.50
C GLU A 46 -8.50 -7.42 -10.12
N VAL A 47 -7.72 -7.51 -9.05
CA VAL A 47 -8.22 -7.48 -7.66
C VAL A 47 -8.95 -6.16 -7.37
N ALA A 48 -8.35 -5.02 -7.74
CA ALA A 48 -8.96 -3.71 -7.54
C ALA A 48 -10.30 -3.60 -8.28
N ILE A 49 -10.36 -4.05 -9.54
CA ILE A 49 -11.59 -4.07 -10.34
C ILE A 49 -12.64 -5.00 -9.71
N GLU A 50 -12.26 -6.23 -9.32
CA GLU A 50 -13.20 -7.16 -8.69
C GLU A 50 -13.73 -6.61 -7.36
N LEU A 51 -12.89 -5.96 -6.56
CA LEU A 51 -13.34 -5.29 -5.33
C LEU A 51 -14.33 -4.18 -5.64
N GLU A 52 -14.00 -3.24 -6.54
CA GLU A 52 -14.91 -2.16 -6.94
C GLU A 52 -16.29 -2.71 -7.36
N GLN A 53 -16.32 -3.79 -8.12
CA GLN A 53 -17.57 -4.45 -8.51
C GLN A 53 -18.36 -5.00 -7.31
N ILE A 54 -17.68 -5.62 -6.33
CA ILE A 54 -18.31 -6.13 -5.10
C ILE A 54 -18.84 -4.98 -4.23
N TRP A 55 -18.19 -3.82 -4.22
CA TRP A 55 -18.69 -2.63 -3.50
C TRP A 55 -19.90 -2.01 -4.21
N LEU A 56 -19.89 -1.97 -5.55
CA LEU A 56 -20.95 -1.37 -6.37
C LEU A 56 -22.24 -2.20 -6.40
N SER A 57 -22.17 -3.52 -6.19
CA SER A 57 -23.37 -4.36 -6.05
C SER A 57 -24.22 -3.96 -4.84
N LYS A 58 -23.65 -3.27 -3.84
CA LYS A 58 -24.38 -2.63 -2.73
C LYS A 58 -24.92 -1.24 -3.08
N GLY A 59 -24.20 -0.51 -3.94
CA GLY A 59 -24.53 0.86 -4.34
C GLY A 59 -25.87 0.98 -5.08
N ALA A 60 -26.33 -0.08 -5.73
CA ALA A 60 -27.63 -0.09 -6.42
C ALA A 60 -28.85 -0.09 -5.48
N LEU A 61 -28.69 -0.48 -4.21
CA LEU A 61 -29.79 -0.45 -3.21
C LEU A 61 -29.83 0.86 -2.39
N HIS A 62 -28.82 1.73 -2.51
CA HIS A 62 -28.69 2.94 -1.68
C HIS A 62 -28.47 4.25 -2.48
N ALA A 63 -28.66 4.21 -3.81
CA ALA A 63 -28.46 5.35 -4.72
C ALA A 63 -29.70 6.25 -4.89
N GLN A 64 -30.50 6.47 -3.85
CA GLN A 64 -31.62 7.44 -3.90
C GLN A 64 -31.55 8.57 -2.88
N GLN A 65 -30.64 8.53 -1.89
CA GLN A 65 -30.58 9.58 -0.86
C GLN A 65 -29.42 10.58 -1.02
N SER A 66 -28.38 10.26 -1.81
CA SER A 66 -27.11 11.02 -1.81
C SER A 66 -26.87 11.90 -3.05
N SER A 67 -27.92 12.30 -3.79
CA SER A 67 -27.76 13.18 -4.97
C SER A 67 -28.12 14.65 -4.73
N LYS A 68 -28.61 15.04 -3.54
CA LYS A 68 -29.09 16.42 -3.30
C LYS A 68 -28.11 17.38 -2.61
N GLU A 69 -26.92 16.94 -2.18
CA GLU A 69 -25.96 17.83 -1.49
C GLU A 69 -24.78 18.31 -2.34
N LEU A 70 -24.63 17.86 -3.60
CA LEU A 70 -23.47 18.23 -4.44
C LEU A 70 -23.76 19.23 -5.57
N GLU A 71 -25.01 19.71 -5.71
CA GLU A 71 -25.37 20.72 -6.73
C GLU A 71 -25.27 22.18 -6.24
N ASN A 72 -24.86 22.45 -4.99
CA ASN A 72 -24.87 23.81 -4.42
C ASN A 72 -23.49 24.44 -4.15
N ILE A 73 -22.42 24.00 -4.82
CA ILE A 73 -21.06 24.56 -4.62
C ILE A 73 -20.37 24.84 -5.97
N ARG A 74 -21.05 25.47 -6.91
CA ARG A 74 -20.40 25.88 -8.17
C ARG A 74 -20.57 27.33 -8.63
N ASP A 75 -21.23 28.16 -7.85
CA ASP A 75 -21.42 29.57 -8.20
C ASP A 75 -20.76 30.51 -7.19
N GLU A 76 -19.42 30.50 -7.08
CA GLU A 76 -18.64 31.71 -6.74
C GLU A 76 -17.12 31.50 -6.97
N ALA A 77 -16.47 32.46 -7.65
CA ALA A 77 -15.02 32.66 -7.86
C ALA A 77 -14.30 31.92 -9.03
N PRO A 78 -14.41 32.43 -10.28
CA PRO A 78 -13.71 31.89 -11.46
C PRO A 78 -12.17 32.15 -11.51
N ASN A 79 -11.59 32.75 -10.47
CA ASN A 79 -10.16 33.11 -10.38
C ASN A 79 -9.38 32.37 -9.29
N LEU A 80 -9.98 31.36 -8.66
CA LEU A 80 -9.29 30.56 -7.62
C LEU A 80 -8.15 29.70 -8.20
N TRP A 81 -8.28 29.25 -9.46
CA TRP A 81 -7.31 28.37 -10.11
C TRP A 81 -5.99 29.08 -10.49
N GLU A 82 -6.01 30.38 -10.78
CA GLU A 82 -4.79 31.17 -11.01
C GLU A 82 -3.98 31.36 -9.71
N ILE A 83 -4.67 31.58 -8.59
CA ILE A 83 -4.06 31.72 -7.26
C ILE A 83 -3.49 30.38 -6.78
N TYR A 84 -4.18 29.28 -7.08
CA TYR A 84 -3.71 27.92 -6.74
C TYR A 84 -2.44 27.56 -7.52
N SER A 85 -2.40 27.88 -8.82
CA SER A 85 -1.24 27.65 -9.70
C SER A 85 0.00 28.42 -9.23
N ALA A 86 -0.16 29.70 -8.86
CA ALA A 86 0.92 30.53 -8.33
C ALA A 86 1.38 30.10 -6.91
N LYS A 87 0.51 29.47 -6.12
CA LYS A 87 0.86 28.86 -4.82
C LYS A 87 1.54 27.50 -4.96
N LEU A 88 1.25 26.74 -6.02
CA LEU A 88 1.92 25.48 -6.36
C LEU A 88 3.37 25.68 -6.88
N ALA A 89 3.73 26.90 -7.29
CA ALA A 89 5.11 27.26 -7.61
C ALA A 89 5.98 27.56 -6.36
N ARG A 90 5.56 27.14 -5.17
CA ARG A 90 6.34 27.26 -3.93
C ARG A 90 7.15 25.98 -3.68
N ALA A 91 8.29 25.91 -4.38
CA ALA A 91 9.42 25.00 -4.18
C ALA A 91 9.12 23.49 -4.20
N VAL A 92 9.50 22.82 -5.29
CA VAL A 92 9.80 21.38 -5.29
C VAL A 92 11.08 21.18 -4.49
N ALA A 93 10.95 21.07 -3.16
CA ALA A 93 12.01 20.57 -2.30
C ALA A 93 11.69 19.10 -1.99
N PRO A 94 12.64 18.16 -2.13
CA PRO A 94 12.52 16.90 -1.40
C PRO A 94 12.63 17.29 0.08
N MET A 95 11.49 17.49 0.74
CA MET A 95 11.47 17.95 2.13
C MET A 95 11.78 16.77 3.04
N GLY A 96 13.05 16.37 3.06
CA GLY A 96 13.62 15.84 4.29
C GLY A 96 13.38 16.85 5.41
N LYS A 97 13.20 16.38 6.65
CA LYS A 97 13.02 17.28 7.79
C LYS A 97 14.22 18.25 7.86
N PRO A 98 14.03 19.56 8.13
CA PRO A 98 15.12 20.53 8.12
C PRO A 98 16.28 20.09 9.03
N GLY A 99 17.50 20.06 8.48
CA GLY A 99 18.70 19.57 9.19
C GLY A 99 18.95 18.06 9.07
N CYS A 100 18.12 17.34 8.32
CA CYS A 100 18.31 15.93 7.99
C CYS A 100 18.93 15.75 6.61
N GLN A 101 19.66 14.66 6.44
CA GLN A 101 20.08 14.21 5.13
C GLN A 101 18.85 13.79 4.31
N ASP A 102 18.75 14.34 3.11
CA ASP A 102 17.60 14.20 2.21
C ASP A 102 17.90 13.33 0.98
N HIS A 103 19.10 12.71 0.94
CA HIS A 103 19.49 11.79 -0.11
C HIS A 103 20.48 10.72 0.38
N CYS A 104 20.41 9.53 -0.19
CA CYS A 104 21.44 8.50 -0.09
C CYS A 104 21.77 8.01 -1.50
N GLY A 105 22.99 8.29 -1.95
CA GLY A 105 23.38 8.08 -3.35
C GLY A 105 22.47 8.88 -4.29
N ASN A 106 21.72 8.18 -5.15
CA ASN A 106 20.78 8.79 -6.10
C ASN A 106 19.31 8.76 -5.62
N ILE A 107 19.04 8.25 -4.41
CA ILE A 107 17.68 8.14 -3.88
C ILE A 107 17.41 9.32 -2.95
N ASN A 108 16.36 10.09 -3.24
CA ASN A 108 15.86 11.13 -2.34
C ASN A 108 15.16 10.48 -1.13
N THR A 109 15.44 10.98 0.07
CA THR A 109 14.90 10.46 1.35
C THR A 109 14.02 11.53 2.00
N PRO A 110 12.78 11.72 1.52
CA PRO A 110 11.85 12.65 2.13
C PRO A 110 11.34 12.11 3.47
N TYR A 111 10.92 13.01 4.35
CA TYR A 111 10.17 12.61 5.55
C TYR A 111 8.90 11.83 5.13
N PRO A 112 8.57 10.68 5.75
CA PRO A 112 8.98 10.21 7.08
C PRO A 112 10.25 9.35 7.14
N PHE A 113 10.97 9.12 6.04
CA PHE A 113 12.17 8.29 6.02
C PHE A 113 13.42 9.07 6.45
N GLY A 114 14.33 8.41 7.18
CA GLY A 114 15.58 9.04 7.61
C GLY A 114 16.62 8.06 8.15
N THR A 115 17.88 8.49 8.15
CA THR A 115 19.03 7.68 8.57
C THR A 115 19.44 7.87 10.02
N THR A 116 19.08 9.01 10.60
CA THR A 116 19.46 9.40 11.96
C THR A 116 18.24 9.60 12.85
N LYS A 117 18.44 9.43 14.16
CA LYS A 117 17.42 9.71 15.16
C LYS A 117 16.91 11.16 14.99
N ASP A 118 15.60 11.33 15.07
CA ASP A 118 14.85 12.56 14.76
C ASP A 118 14.65 12.88 13.27
N CYS A 119 15.24 12.13 12.33
CA CYS A 119 15.05 12.32 10.89
C CYS A 119 14.04 11.36 10.26
N TYR A 120 13.54 10.41 11.03
CA TYR A 120 12.42 9.54 10.66
C TYR A 120 11.23 9.73 11.62
N LEU A 121 10.03 9.31 11.22
CA LEU A 121 8.82 9.40 12.06
C LEU A 121 8.88 8.43 13.26
N ASP A 122 9.25 7.18 12.99
CA ASP A 122 9.42 6.10 13.98
C ASP A 122 10.39 5.04 13.44
N GLU A 123 10.70 4.01 14.25
CA GLU A 123 11.68 2.95 13.91
C GLU A 123 11.36 2.21 12.61
N SER A 124 10.08 2.12 12.22
CA SER A 124 9.69 1.48 10.97
C SER A 124 10.15 2.27 9.74
N PHE A 125 10.30 3.60 9.85
CA PHE A 125 10.77 4.48 8.78
C PHE A 125 12.29 4.73 8.80
N GLU A 126 13.01 4.09 9.71
CA GLU A 126 14.46 4.19 9.75
C GLU A 126 15.09 3.45 8.56
N ILE A 127 15.93 4.17 7.81
CA ILE A 127 16.66 3.64 6.66
C ILE A 127 18.16 3.67 6.90
N VAL A 128 18.89 2.73 6.30
CA VAL A 128 20.34 2.62 6.37
C VAL A 128 20.91 2.86 4.98
N CYS A 129 21.83 3.82 4.87
CA CYS A 129 22.59 4.08 3.66
C CYS A 129 23.90 3.26 3.71
N ASP A 130 23.97 2.20 2.91
CA ASP A 130 25.19 1.40 2.77
C ASP A 130 26.08 1.99 1.66
N GLU A 131 27.11 2.71 2.10
CA GLU A 131 28.12 3.34 1.25
C GLU A 131 29.32 2.41 0.94
N THR A 132 29.30 1.16 1.41
CA THR A 132 30.41 0.21 1.17
C THR A 132 30.45 -0.30 -0.27
N VAL A 133 29.35 -0.11 -1.01
CA VAL A 133 29.17 -0.50 -2.41
C VAL A 133 28.98 0.75 -3.29
N ASN A 134 29.42 0.69 -4.54
CA ASN A 134 29.28 1.78 -5.50
C ASN A 134 28.42 1.31 -6.70
N PRO A 135 27.20 1.86 -6.91
CA PRO A 135 26.59 2.96 -6.16
C PRO A 135 26.10 2.55 -4.75
N PRO A 136 26.01 3.50 -3.79
CA PRO A 136 25.44 3.27 -2.47
C PRO A 136 24.01 2.72 -2.53
N ARG A 137 23.65 1.86 -1.58
CA ARG A 137 22.32 1.20 -1.52
C ARG A 137 21.59 1.57 -0.25
N VAL A 138 20.27 1.71 -0.34
CA VAL A 138 19.40 2.06 0.79
C VAL A 138 18.68 0.83 1.28
N PHE A 139 18.58 0.63 2.59
CA PHE A 139 17.84 -0.47 3.21
C PHE A 139 16.89 0.01 4.30
N ILE A 140 15.72 -0.62 4.46
CA ILE A 140 14.88 -0.43 5.67
C ILE A 140 15.54 -1.15 6.85
N ARG A 141 15.73 -0.48 7.99
CA ARG A 141 16.51 -1.04 9.11
C ARG A 141 15.87 -2.28 9.73
N GLU A 142 14.56 -2.26 9.97
CA GLU A 142 13.85 -3.39 10.63
C GLU A 142 13.81 -4.65 9.78
N THR A 143 13.59 -4.51 8.47
CA THR A 143 13.32 -5.63 7.55
C THR A 143 14.51 -5.99 6.66
N ASN A 144 15.55 -5.14 6.64
CA ASN A 144 16.72 -5.26 5.77
C ASN A 144 16.37 -5.37 4.27
N MET A 145 15.25 -4.77 3.84
CA MET A 145 14.83 -4.74 2.44
C MET A 145 15.48 -3.56 1.72
N GLU A 146 16.02 -3.79 0.52
CA GLU A 146 16.60 -2.73 -0.31
C GLU A 146 15.51 -1.81 -0.86
N VAL A 147 15.67 -0.50 -0.66
CA VAL A 147 14.81 0.53 -1.27
C VAL A 147 15.33 0.86 -2.67
N LEU A 148 14.42 0.84 -3.66
CA LEU A 148 14.71 1.11 -5.06
C LEU A 148 14.42 2.57 -5.43
N ASN A 149 13.29 3.10 -4.95
CA ASN A 149 12.92 4.52 -5.05
C ASN A 149 11.92 4.91 -3.96
N ILE A 150 11.85 6.21 -3.68
CA ILE A 150 10.86 6.81 -2.76
C ILE A 150 10.17 7.94 -3.52
N GLU A 151 8.87 7.82 -3.71
CA GLU A 151 8.03 8.80 -4.40
C GLU A 151 6.74 8.99 -3.61
N ASP A 152 6.31 10.24 -3.41
CA ASP A 152 5.06 10.58 -2.72
C ASP A 152 4.87 9.91 -1.34
N GLY A 153 5.97 9.71 -0.60
CA GLY A 153 5.96 9.05 0.72
C GLY A 153 5.83 7.53 0.67
N VAL A 154 5.90 6.92 -0.53
CA VAL A 154 5.88 5.48 -0.74
C VAL A 154 7.28 4.99 -1.11
N ALA A 155 7.84 4.09 -0.30
CA ALA A 155 9.10 3.43 -0.61
C ALA A 155 8.86 2.12 -1.36
N VAL A 156 9.40 1.99 -2.57
CA VAL A 156 9.40 0.72 -3.31
C VAL A 156 10.63 -0.07 -2.91
N VAL A 157 10.42 -1.31 -2.47
CA VAL A 157 11.49 -2.18 -1.99
C VAL A 157 11.66 -3.43 -2.84
N ARG A 158 12.87 -3.97 -2.87
CA ARG A 158 13.18 -5.30 -3.40
C ARG A 158 12.83 -6.34 -2.34
N GLY A 159 11.65 -6.94 -2.46
CA GLY A 159 11.19 -8.01 -1.57
C GLY A 159 11.86 -9.37 -1.87
N PRO A 160 11.93 -10.27 -0.87
CA PRO A 160 12.35 -11.66 -1.10
C PRO A 160 11.30 -12.42 -1.92
N ILE A 161 11.73 -13.38 -2.74
CA ILE A 161 10.81 -14.30 -3.42
C ILE A 161 10.23 -15.26 -2.38
N MET A 162 8.99 -15.01 -1.96
CA MET A 162 8.28 -15.89 -1.04
C MET A 162 7.67 -17.06 -1.80
N SER A 163 8.44 -18.14 -1.94
CA SER A 163 7.95 -19.40 -2.51
C SER A 163 7.67 -20.43 -1.42
N SER A 164 6.46 -20.98 -1.41
CA SER A 164 6.13 -22.14 -0.59
C SER A 164 6.76 -23.40 -1.20
N ASN A 165 7.44 -24.21 -0.37
CA ASN A 165 7.97 -25.53 -0.74
C ASN A 165 9.24 -25.55 -1.62
N CYS A 166 10.17 -24.61 -1.42
CA CYS A 166 11.52 -24.71 -2.00
C CYS A 166 12.39 -25.70 -1.24
N SER A 167 12.84 -26.77 -1.91
CA SER A 167 13.87 -27.68 -1.41
C SER A 167 15.25 -27.02 -1.49
N GLY A 168 15.97 -26.91 -0.35
CA GLY A 168 17.37 -26.42 -0.30
C GLY A 168 17.58 -25.06 0.38
N ARG A 169 17.09 -24.86 1.61
CA ARG A 169 17.24 -23.59 2.35
C ARG A 169 18.68 -23.33 2.80
N GLN A 170 19.14 -22.09 2.60
CA GLN A 170 19.74 -21.32 3.69
C GLN A 170 18.60 -20.53 4.35
N SER A 171 18.44 -20.62 5.67
CA SER A 171 17.49 -19.76 6.39
C SER A 171 17.99 -18.33 6.33
N GLY A 172 17.38 -17.50 5.47
CA GLY A 172 17.36 -16.06 5.72
C GLY A 172 16.51 -15.76 6.96
N PRO A 173 16.81 -14.70 7.72
CA PRO A 173 15.95 -14.29 8.83
C PRO A 173 14.52 -14.03 8.33
N PRO A 174 13.48 -14.49 9.05
CA PRO A 174 12.10 -14.21 8.69
C PRO A 174 11.86 -12.69 8.73
N VAL A 175 11.29 -12.15 7.65
CA VAL A 175 10.89 -10.74 7.61
C VAL A 175 9.58 -10.60 8.38
N ASN A 176 9.62 -9.89 9.51
CA ASN A 176 8.41 -9.59 10.27
C ASN A 176 7.70 -8.38 9.66
N LEU A 177 6.48 -8.58 9.18
CA LEU A 177 5.62 -7.53 8.63
C LEU A 177 4.42 -7.21 9.54
N GLU A 178 4.35 -7.84 10.71
CA GLU A 178 3.26 -7.65 11.66
C GLU A 178 3.45 -6.34 12.42
N GLY A 179 2.47 -5.42 12.32
CA GLY A 179 2.49 -4.13 13.01
C GLY A 179 3.21 -2.98 12.31
N ASN A 180 3.75 -3.19 11.11
CA ASN A 180 4.39 -2.12 10.33
C ASN A 180 3.42 -1.51 9.28
N PRO A 181 3.61 -0.25 8.85
CA PRO A 181 2.72 0.44 7.91
C PRO A 181 2.92 0.01 6.44
N TYR A 182 3.72 -1.02 6.18
CA TYR A 182 4.13 -1.40 4.82
C TYR A 182 3.12 -2.35 4.16
N LEU A 183 2.47 -1.91 3.08
CA LEU A 183 1.69 -2.79 2.20
C LEU A 183 2.64 -3.55 1.25
N GLY A 184 2.85 -4.85 1.50
CA GLY A 184 3.63 -5.71 0.62
C GLY A 184 2.84 -6.23 -0.57
N CYS A 185 3.32 -5.97 -1.80
CA CYS A 185 2.87 -6.69 -2.99
C CYS A 185 3.69 -7.97 -3.16
N VAL A 186 3.06 -9.14 -3.06
CA VAL A 186 3.70 -10.41 -3.45
C VAL A 186 3.68 -10.52 -4.98
N SER A 187 4.78 -10.13 -5.61
CA SER A 187 4.95 -10.27 -7.06
C SER A 187 5.18 -11.72 -7.47
N LYS A 188 4.66 -12.07 -8.66
CA LYS A 188 4.71 -13.38 -9.35
C LYS A 188 6.09 -14.04 -9.39
#